data_AF-A0A1R0WWS2-F1
#
_entry.id   AF-A0A1R0WWS2-F1
#
_cell.length_a   1.000
_cell.length_b   1.000
_cell.length_c   1.000
_cell.angle_alpha   90.00
_cell.angle_beta   90.00
_cell.angle_gamma   90.00
#
_symmetry.space_group_name_H-M   'P 1'
#
loop_
_entity.id
_entity.type
_entity.pdbx_description
1 polymer ?
#
loop_
_entity_poly.entity_id
_entity_poly.type
_entity_poly.pdbx_seq_one_letter_code
_entity_poly.pdbx_strand_id
1 'polypeptide(L)'
;MEKWQDPTESQKMEHIRQTFLNHEMPVDSFSDSIMKRIGDEGMEKRASRKNGNKFLKKSLVAASAAAVLGAGIIGSGFVSPVMAETLKQIPVVGSIFKGIDDKGLNAAEEKGLSTAPNQSVTHDGVTLKVTDAYYDGSRLAFAIEREGIDNDKMMAEMIIEPIEFDPSLTEQHGKVTMNQSEKGLLGSAEVKLPNGKKLESQMSSFGDVEGKKNAILYDYRNLNNIEALGDEFELSISVPVTQIAEPFVIKVPVKKVTEGIIKLDLNQTKEAEEFSYTITKLELTPATSRLQLSEEGKAPTVKEKDGYTTSEMFYEIVDELGNAFSSGGSFNLPAIVYPLVDKDFIPFAQTPKTITVKPFTYSIDENHKALRDEEGKQVKHYYPELEQTIQVEQK
;
A
#
# COMPACT_ATOMS: atom_id res chain seq x y z
N MET A 1 -55.54 26.68 22.83
CA MET A 1 -54.60 25.56 22.63
C MET A 1 -53.65 25.98 21.52
N GLU A 2 -52.52 26.54 21.92
CA GLU A 2 -51.50 27.10 21.03
C GLU A 2 -50.50 26.00 20.70
N LYS A 3 -50.32 25.70 19.41
CA LYS A 3 -49.46 24.63 18.93
C LYS A 3 -48.01 25.08 19.05
N TRP A 4 -47.19 24.30 19.75
CA TRP A 4 -45.74 24.45 19.78
C TRP A 4 -45.18 24.23 18.37
N GLN A 5 -44.46 25.24 17.86
CA GLN A 5 -43.70 25.12 16.62
C GLN A 5 -42.30 24.60 16.95
N ASP A 6 -41.85 23.59 16.19
CA ASP A 6 -40.48 23.10 16.28
C ASP A 6 -39.48 24.18 15.84
N PRO A 7 -38.34 24.30 16.53
CA PRO A 7 -37.33 25.28 16.19
C PRO A 7 -36.73 24.99 14.80
N THR A 8 -36.54 26.05 14.03
CA THR A 8 -35.90 25.98 12.70
C THR A 8 -34.45 25.53 12.80
N GLU A 9 -33.91 24.93 11.74
CA GLU A 9 -32.51 24.46 11.68
C GLU A 9 -31.50 25.58 11.98
N SER A 10 -31.80 26.82 11.58
CA SER A 10 -30.97 27.98 11.93
C SER A 10 -30.95 28.27 13.44
N GLN A 11 -32.07 28.07 14.13
CA GLN A 11 -32.15 28.24 15.59
C GLN A 11 -31.45 27.10 16.32
N LYS A 12 -31.48 25.87 15.79
CA LYS A 12 -30.72 24.73 16.34
C LYS A 12 -29.20 24.95 16.18
N MET A 13 -28.77 25.43 15.02
CA MET A 13 -27.36 25.71 14.76
C MET A 13 -26.79 26.85 15.62
N GLU A 14 -27.57 27.91 15.84
CA GLU A 14 -27.14 28.99 16.74
C GLU A 14 -27.11 28.52 18.20
N HIS A 15 -28.05 27.67 18.62
CA HIS A 15 -28.01 27.06 19.95
C HIS A 15 -26.77 26.16 20.14
N ILE A 16 -26.39 25.38 19.13
CA ILE A 16 -25.15 24.57 19.15
C ILE A 16 -23.92 25.48 19.23
N ARG A 17 -23.89 26.57 18.45
CA ARG A 17 -22.77 27.52 18.45
C ARG A 17 -22.60 28.22 19.80
N GLN A 18 -23.70 28.68 20.42
CA GLN A 18 -23.67 29.28 21.76
C GLN A 18 -23.29 28.26 22.84
N THR A 19 -23.68 26.99 22.68
CA THR A 19 -23.28 25.91 23.58
C THR A 19 -21.77 25.63 23.48
N PHE A 20 -21.18 25.68 22.28
CA PHE A 20 -19.73 25.52 22.09
C PHE A 20 -18.91 26.72 22.58
N LEU A 21 -19.45 27.95 22.50
CA LEU A 21 -18.76 29.16 22.96
C LEU A 21 -18.77 29.32 24.49
N ASN A 22 -19.80 28.78 25.16
CA ASN A 22 -19.96 28.88 26.62
C ASN A 22 -19.53 27.61 27.38
N HIS A 23 -19.05 26.58 26.68
CA HIS A 23 -18.48 25.40 27.32
C HIS A 23 -16.96 25.58 27.44
N GLU A 24 -16.48 25.88 28.65
CA GLU A 24 -15.07 25.73 28.97
C GLU A 24 -14.70 24.24 28.82
N MET A 25 -14.02 23.91 27.73
CA MET A 25 -13.43 22.59 27.54
C MET A 25 -12.38 22.37 28.65
N PRO A 26 -12.43 21.25 29.40
CA PRO A 26 -11.37 20.93 30.35
C PRO A 26 -10.09 20.66 29.55
N VAL A 27 -9.20 21.63 29.54
CA VAL A 27 -7.85 21.50 28.98
C VAL A 27 -6.98 20.79 30.01
N ASP A 28 -7.28 19.52 30.30
CA ASP A 28 -6.31 18.64 30.95
C ASP A 28 -5.34 18.14 29.88
N SER A 29 -4.48 19.07 29.47
CA SER A 29 -3.26 18.78 28.73
C SER A 29 -2.36 17.96 29.66
N PHE A 30 -2.01 16.74 29.26
CA PHE A 30 -0.99 15.89 29.89
C PHE A 30 0.41 16.55 29.97
N SER A 31 0.57 17.79 29.50
CA SER A 31 1.79 18.58 29.67
C SER A 31 2.06 18.92 31.15
N ASP A 32 1.05 19.08 32.01
CA ASP A 32 1.26 19.44 33.42
C ASP A 32 1.84 18.27 34.23
N SER A 33 1.46 17.03 33.89
CA SER A 33 2.00 15.83 34.54
C SER A 33 3.46 15.56 34.14
N ILE A 34 3.83 15.98 32.91
CA ILE A 34 5.20 15.88 32.39
C ILE A 34 6.07 17.02 32.96
N MET A 35 5.53 18.24 33.03
CA MET A 35 6.22 19.40 33.61
C MET A 35 6.43 19.25 35.12
N LYS A 36 5.51 18.60 35.84
CA LYS A 36 5.67 18.33 37.28
C LYS A 36 6.71 17.24 37.57
N ARG A 37 6.88 16.28 36.67
CA ARG A 37 7.92 15.23 36.80
C ARG A 37 9.31 15.70 36.39
N ILE A 38 9.40 16.70 35.52
CA ILE A 38 10.67 17.37 35.16
C ILE A 38 11.03 18.47 36.18
N GLY A 39 10.03 19.07 36.85
CA GLY A 39 10.22 20.11 37.86
C GLY A 39 10.65 19.60 39.25
N ASP A 40 10.36 18.35 39.60
CA ASP A 40 10.66 17.79 40.93
C ASP A 40 12.01 17.02 41.02
N GLU A 41 12.66 16.72 39.89
CA GLU A 41 13.98 16.06 39.87
C GLU A 41 15.10 17.06 39.59
N GLY A 42 15.38 17.91 40.59
CA GLY A 42 16.60 18.70 40.56
C GLY A 42 16.93 19.34 41.87
N MET A 43 17.52 18.60 42.82
CA MET A 43 18.49 19.15 43.79
C MET A 43 19.27 18.04 44.51
N GLU A 44 20.45 17.68 44.01
CA GLU A 44 21.59 17.49 44.92
C GLU A 44 22.89 18.09 44.36
N LYS A 45 23.36 19.05 45.14
CA LYS A 45 24.59 19.84 45.08
C LYS A 45 25.83 18.99 44.82
N ARG A 46 26.75 19.50 44.00
CA ARG A 46 28.16 19.67 44.39
C ARG A 46 28.85 20.72 43.53
N ALA A 47 29.31 21.76 44.21
CA ALA A 47 30.11 22.85 43.70
C ALA A 47 31.56 22.41 43.47
N SER A 48 32.24 22.97 42.46
CA SER A 48 33.43 23.82 42.66
C SER A 48 34.21 24.08 41.36
N ARG A 49 34.26 25.37 40.99
CA ARG A 49 35.39 26.15 40.39
C ARG A 49 35.88 25.79 38.98
N LYS A 50 36.31 26.72 38.12
CA LYS A 50 36.28 28.20 38.01
C LYS A 50 36.90 28.52 36.62
N ASN A 51 36.51 29.66 36.05
CA ASN A 51 37.09 30.36 34.88
C ASN A 51 36.83 29.72 33.50
N GLY A 52 36.35 30.42 32.47
CA GLY A 52 36.07 31.84 32.29
C GLY A 52 36.28 32.22 30.82
N ASN A 53 35.22 32.51 30.07
CA ASN A 53 35.08 33.70 29.23
C ASN A 53 33.73 33.73 28.50
N LYS A 54 33.12 34.92 28.51
CA LYS A 54 31.96 35.33 27.71
C LYS A 54 32.33 35.33 26.22
N PHE A 55 31.39 34.98 25.33
CA PHE A 55 30.76 35.90 24.36
C PHE A 55 29.69 35.17 23.51
N LEU A 56 28.42 35.36 23.90
CA LEU A 56 27.26 35.76 23.08
C LEU A 56 27.34 35.59 21.55
N LYS A 57 26.55 34.68 20.96
CA LYS A 57 25.20 34.93 20.40
C LYS A 57 24.84 33.95 19.26
N LYS A 58 23.63 33.41 19.37
CA LYS A 58 22.69 33.04 18.29
C LYS A 58 23.20 32.11 17.18
N SER A 59 22.87 30.84 17.33
CA SER A 59 22.34 30.03 16.22
C SER A 59 21.35 29.04 16.81
N LEU A 60 20.07 29.20 16.50
CA LEU A 60 19.09 28.13 16.63
C LEU A 60 18.48 27.94 15.24
N VAL A 61 19.28 27.39 14.34
CA VAL A 61 18.75 26.62 13.22
C VAL A 61 18.37 25.28 13.83
N ALA A 62 17.07 25.06 14.02
CA ALA A 62 16.55 23.71 14.26
C ALA A 62 16.72 22.93 12.95
N ALA A 63 17.93 22.41 12.72
CA ALA A 63 18.18 21.39 11.74
C ALA A 63 18.10 20.05 12.46
N SER A 64 16.91 19.45 12.52
CA SER A 64 16.79 18.00 12.70
C SER A 64 16.98 17.33 11.35
N ALA A 65 18.17 17.48 10.77
CA ALA A 65 18.61 16.66 9.66
C ALA A 65 19.48 15.56 10.27
N ALA A 66 18.92 14.36 10.42
CA ALA A 66 19.76 13.16 10.42
C ALA A 66 20.32 12.98 8.99
N ALA A 67 21.22 13.87 8.59
CA ALA A 67 22.03 13.67 7.40
C ALA A 67 23.08 12.61 7.74
N VAL A 68 22.71 11.34 7.58
CA VAL A 68 23.66 10.23 7.67
C VAL A 68 24.54 10.31 6.42
N LEU A 69 25.72 10.90 6.59
CA LEU A 69 26.80 10.78 5.62
C LEU A 69 27.11 9.29 5.44
N GLY A 70 26.76 8.77 4.27
CA GLY A 70 27.11 7.43 3.83
C GLY A 70 28.62 7.26 3.76
N ALA A 71 29.17 6.55 4.74
CA ALA A 71 30.45 5.86 4.65
C ALA A 71 30.39 4.65 5.58
N GLY A 72 29.80 3.55 5.10
CA GLY A 72 29.65 2.33 5.88
C GLY A 72 29.20 1.14 5.06
N ILE A 73 30.16 0.54 4.34
CA ILE A 73 30.20 -0.87 3.90
C ILE A 73 28.99 -1.35 3.07
N ILE A 74 29.12 -1.24 1.74
CA ILE A 74 28.41 -2.13 0.80
C ILE A 74 29.03 -3.52 0.97
N GLY A 75 28.54 -4.25 1.97
CA GLY A 75 28.75 -5.67 2.16
C GLY A 75 27.38 -6.23 2.47
N SER A 76 26.84 -7.02 1.55
CA SER A 76 25.55 -7.70 1.69
C SER A 76 25.50 -8.44 3.03
N GLY A 77 24.78 -7.90 4.02
CA GLY A 77 24.43 -8.63 5.25
C GLY A 77 24.65 -7.94 6.61
N PHE A 78 25.14 -6.70 6.70
CA PHE A 78 25.26 -6.03 8.01
C PHE A 78 24.22 -4.92 8.18
N VAL A 79 23.28 -5.13 9.10
CA VAL A 79 22.35 -4.11 9.59
C VAL A 79 23.17 -3.04 10.32
N SER A 80 23.11 -1.79 9.86
CA SER A 80 23.82 -0.70 10.56
C SER A 80 23.15 -0.43 11.92
N PRO A 81 23.88 0.00 12.96
CA PRO A 81 23.27 0.38 14.23
C PRO A 81 22.16 1.42 14.10
N VAL A 82 22.26 2.31 13.09
CA VAL A 82 21.23 3.30 12.76
C VAL A 82 19.98 2.64 12.22
N MET A 83 20.12 1.64 11.34
CA MET A 83 19.01 0.85 10.81
C MET A 83 18.33 -0.01 11.89
N ALA A 84 19.12 -0.61 12.79
CA ALA A 84 18.57 -1.38 13.89
C ALA A 84 17.75 -0.51 14.87
N GLU A 85 18.16 0.75 15.09
CA GLU A 85 17.43 1.71 15.93
C GLU A 85 16.11 2.15 15.29
N THR A 86 16.09 2.41 13.98
CA THR A 86 14.89 2.83 13.25
C THR A 86 13.87 1.71 13.07
N LEU A 87 14.32 0.45 13.03
CA LEU A 87 13.45 -0.73 12.95
C LEU A 87 12.97 -1.24 14.32
N LYS A 88 13.31 -0.58 15.44
CA LYS A 88 12.72 -0.93 16.74
C LYS A 88 11.20 -0.79 16.65
N GLN A 89 10.48 -1.81 17.13
CA GLN A 89 9.02 -1.84 17.16
C GLN A 89 8.49 -0.74 18.10
N ILE A 90 8.28 0.45 17.53
CA ILE A 90 7.49 1.50 18.14
C ILE A 90 6.07 1.32 17.58
N PRO A 91 5.04 1.19 18.43
CA PRO A 91 3.66 1.14 17.97
C PRO A 91 3.38 2.29 16.99
N VAL A 92 2.88 1.97 15.80
CA VAL A 92 2.58 2.97 14.77
C VAL A 92 1.29 3.71 15.16
N VAL A 93 1.42 4.75 15.96
CA VAL A 93 0.28 5.61 16.30
C VAL A 93 -0.09 6.41 15.05
N GLY A 94 -1.25 6.11 14.48
CA GLY A 94 -1.81 6.88 13.36
C GLY A 94 -1.51 6.34 11.95
N SER A 95 -1.05 5.09 11.83
CA SER A 95 -0.74 4.41 10.55
C SER A 95 -1.73 4.74 9.43
N ILE A 96 -1.21 4.98 8.23
CA ILE A 96 -1.99 5.18 7.02
C ILE A 96 -2.59 3.86 6.54
N PHE A 97 -1.99 2.71 6.83
CA PHE A 97 -2.54 1.40 6.47
C PHE A 97 -3.78 1.03 7.28
N LYS A 98 -4.06 1.73 8.38
CA LYS A 98 -5.27 1.53 9.16
C LYS A 98 -6.47 2.25 8.55
N GLY A 99 -7.50 1.47 8.20
CA GLY A 99 -8.78 2.02 7.74
C GLY A 99 -8.84 2.31 6.24
N ILE A 100 -7.85 1.87 5.46
CA ILE A 100 -7.92 1.89 3.99
C ILE A 100 -8.67 0.66 3.47
N ASP A 101 -9.15 0.74 2.23
CA ASP A 101 -9.88 -0.34 1.55
C ASP A 101 -9.00 -1.56 1.27
N ASP A 102 -7.66 -1.40 1.26
CA ASP A 102 -6.74 -2.53 1.15
C ASP A 102 -6.76 -3.39 2.42
N LYS A 103 -7.61 -4.42 2.40
CA LYS A 103 -7.76 -5.40 3.49
C LYS A 103 -6.45 -6.09 3.86
N GLY A 104 -5.52 -6.19 2.91
CA GLY A 104 -4.21 -6.80 3.11
C GLY A 104 -3.32 -5.99 4.03
N LEU A 105 -3.09 -4.72 3.67
CA LEU A 105 -2.28 -3.80 4.46
C LEU A 105 -2.95 -3.51 5.81
N ASN A 106 -4.27 -3.42 5.84
CA ASN A 106 -5.03 -3.26 7.07
C ASN A 106 -4.79 -4.44 8.03
N ALA A 107 -4.91 -5.68 7.54
CA ALA A 107 -4.63 -6.88 8.35
C ALA A 107 -3.16 -6.97 8.81
N ALA A 108 -2.20 -6.55 7.97
CA ALA A 108 -0.79 -6.49 8.35
C ALA A 108 -0.54 -5.47 9.47
N GLU A 109 -1.15 -4.28 9.38
CA GLU A 109 -1.09 -3.24 10.40
C GLU A 109 -1.69 -3.71 11.73
N GLU A 110 -2.87 -4.33 11.71
CA GLU A 110 -3.52 -4.86 12.93
C GLU A 110 -2.66 -5.92 13.65
N LYS A 111 -1.84 -6.65 12.89
CA LYS A 111 -0.89 -7.64 13.41
C LYS A 111 0.47 -7.04 13.79
N GLY A 112 0.68 -5.74 13.60
CA GLY A 112 1.95 -5.06 13.88
C GLY A 112 3.11 -5.49 12.95
N LEU A 113 2.78 -5.90 11.72
CA LEU A 113 3.73 -6.38 10.71
C LEU A 113 4.24 -5.27 9.78
N SER A 114 3.63 -4.10 9.84
CA SER A 114 4.13 -2.87 9.24
C SER A 114 5.21 -2.22 10.12
N THR A 115 5.97 -1.33 9.52
CA THR A 115 6.97 -0.50 10.21
C THR A 115 6.66 0.97 9.99
N ALA A 116 7.12 1.82 10.90
CA ALA A 116 7.04 3.27 10.75
C ALA A 116 8.45 3.87 10.66
N PRO A 117 9.04 3.92 9.45
CA PRO A 117 10.43 4.38 9.27
C PRO A 117 10.64 5.81 9.79
N ASN A 118 9.60 6.66 9.69
CA ASN A 118 9.61 8.08 10.06
C ASN A 118 10.79 8.84 9.45
N GLN A 119 11.22 8.43 8.27
CA GLN A 119 12.30 9.08 7.51
C GLN A 119 11.70 10.21 6.69
N SER A 120 12.31 11.38 6.77
CA SER A 120 11.83 12.56 6.07
C SER A 120 12.94 13.33 5.38
N VAL A 121 12.60 14.04 4.32
CA VAL A 121 13.51 14.97 3.64
C VAL A 121 12.75 16.26 3.32
N THR A 122 13.43 17.39 3.51
CA THR A 122 12.84 18.72 3.32
C THR A 122 13.66 19.50 2.30
N HIS A 123 13.01 19.96 1.24
CA HIS A 123 13.59 20.90 0.28
C HIS A 123 12.61 22.04 0.03
N ASP A 124 13.13 23.27 0.00
CA ASP A 124 12.36 24.48 -0.34
C ASP A 124 11.01 24.62 0.40
N GLY A 125 11.03 24.32 1.71
CA GLY A 125 9.86 24.41 2.60
C GLY A 125 8.85 23.28 2.50
N VAL A 126 9.06 22.29 1.61
CA VAL A 126 8.23 21.09 1.48
C VAL A 126 8.94 19.93 2.16
N THR A 127 8.22 19.17 2.99
CA THR A 127 8.74 17.96 3.63
C THR A 127 7.98 16.75 3.11
N LEU A 128 8.69 15.71 2.68
CA LEU A 128 8.12 14.39 2.43
C LEU A 128 8.58 13.43 3.54
N LYS A 129 7.64 12.69 4.11
CA LYS A 129 7.88 11.75 5.20
C LYS A 129 7.32 10.37 4.85
N VAL A 130 8.14 9.33 4.95
CA VAL A 130 7.68 7.94 4.85
C VAL A 130 7.17 7.51 6.22
N THR A 131 5.86 7.35 6.36
CA THR A 131 5.20 7.08 7.64
C THR A 131 4.99 5.59 7.89
N ASP A 132 4.73 4.84 6.83
CA ASP A 132 4.39 3.43 6.89
C ASP A 132 5.16 2.68 5.81
N ALA A 133 5.66 1.49 6.13
CA ALA A 133 6.27 0.57 5.18
C ALA A 133 5.94 -0.88 5.53
N TYR A 134 5.59 -1.67 4.52
CA TYR A 134 5.33 -3.10 4.61
C TYR A 134 6.07 -3.84 3.49
N TYR A 135 6.69 -4.97 3.83
CA TYR A 135 7.37 -5.82 2.86
C TYR A 135 7.33 -7.29 3.28
N ASP A 136 6.85 -8.18 2.42
CA ASP A 136 6.79 -9.63 2.68
C ASP A 136 7.55 -10.49 1.65
N GLY A 137 8.27 -9.85 0.72
CA GLY A 137 8.99 -10.55 -0.34
C GLY A 137 8.23 -10.69 -1.65
N SER A 138 6.92 -10.47 -1.69
CA SER A 138 6.15 -10.37 -2.94
C SER A 138 5.39 -9.05 -3.10
N ARG A 139 5.19 -8.32 -2.00
CA ARG A 139 4.59 -6.99 -1.95
C ARG A 139 5.50 -6.03 -1.18
N LEU A 140 5.65 -4.82 -1.70
CA LEU A 140 6.23 -3.67 -1.02
C LEU A 140 5.19 -2.55 -1.06
N ALA A 141 4.74 -2.09 0.09
CA ALA A 141 3.88 -0.92 0.20
C ALA A 141 4.51 0.11 1.13
N PHE A 142 4.37 1.39 0.80
CA PHE A 142 4.76 2.47 1.71
C PHE A 142 3.87 3.69 1.50
N ALA A 143 3.69 4.46 2.56
CA ALA A 143 2.94 5.70 2.53
C ALA A 143 3.86 6.91 2.69
N ILE A 144 3.60 7.96 1.92
CA ILE A 144 4.29 9.24 2.02
C ILE A 144 3.30 10.32 2.43
N GLU A 145 3.62 11.02 3.52
CA GLU A 145 2.96 12.27 3.92
C GLU A 145 3.75 13.48 3.41
N ARG A 146 3.01 14.52 2.99
CA ARG A 146 3.57 15.82 2.62
C ARG A 146 3.20 16.89 3.64
N GLU A 147 4.19 17.68 4.03
CA GLU A 147 3.99 18.89 4.84
C GLU A 147 4.58 20.13 4.15
N GLY A 148 4.17 21.31 4.63
CA GLY A 148 4.72 22.60 4.19
C GLY A 148 4.01 23.25 3.00
N ILE A 149 2.99 22.59 2.44
CA ILE A 149 2.12 23.11 1.39
C ILE A 149 0.67 22.89 1.79
N ASP A 150 -0.15 23.94 1.69
CA ASP A 150 -1.60 23.87 1.87
C ASP A 150 -2.27 23.59 0.52
N ASN A 151 -2.29 22.31 0.15
CA ASN A 151 -2.93 21.82 -1.06
C ASN A 151 -3.42 20.39 -0.82
N ASP A 152 -4.69 20.10 -1.08
CA ASP A 152 -5.22 18.75 -0.90
C ASP A 152 -4.77 17.78 -2.01
N LYS A 153 -4.34 18.30 -3.17
CA LYS A 153 -3.81 17.49 -4.28
C LYS A 153 -2.39 17.04 -3.96
N MET A 154 -2.16 15.72 -3.98
CA MET A 154 -0.82 15.15 -3.80
C MET A 154 -0.09 14.99 -5.12
N MET A 155 -0.75 14.40 -6.13
CA MET A 155 -0.10 14.04 -7.38
C MET A 155 -0.10 15.15 -8.42
N ALA A 156 1.03 15.32 -9.10
CA ALA A 156 1.13 16.15 -10.28
C ALA A 156 0.38 15.49 -11.45
N GLU A 157 -0.27 16.33 -12.26
CA GLU A 157 -0.80 15.86 -13.54
C GLU A 157 0.37 15.54 -14.47
N MET A 158 0.33 14.37 -15.11
CA MET A 158 1.34 13.95 -16.07
C MET A 158 0.96 14.43 -17.46
N ILE A 159 1.86 15.15 -18.13
CA ILE A 159 1.73 15.61 -19.50
C ILE A 159 2.49 14.64 -20.39
N ILE A 160 1.76 13.96 -21.27
CA ILE A 160 2.34 13.10 -22.30
C ILE A 160 2.46 13.96 -23.57
N GLU A 161 3.69 14.25 -23.99
CA GLU A 161 3.94 14.96 -25.24
C GLU A 161 3.50 14.09 -26.43
N PRO A 162 2.86 14.66 -27.46
CA PRO A 162 2.49 13.94 -28.67
C PRO A 162 3.71 13.23 -29.27
N ILE A 163 3.58 11.95 -29.55
CA ILE A 163 4.61 11.19 -30.26
C ILE A 163 4.49 11.55 -31.74
N GLU A 164 5.49 12.25 -32.29
CA GLU A 164 5.62 12.38 -33.74
C GLU A 164 6.08 11.05 -34.31
N PHE A 165 5.17 10.35 -35.02
CA PHE A 165 5.48 9.06 -35.62
C PHE A 165 6.58 9.21 -36.67
N ASP A 166 7.73 8.58 -36.42
CA ASP A 166 8.87 8.48 -37.33
C ASP A 166 9.06 7.01 -37.71
N PRO A 167 8.72 6.61 -38.94
CA PRO A 167 8.84 5.23 -39.40
C PRO A 167 10.30 4.74 -39.50
N SER A 168 11.29 5.62 -39.32
CA SER A 168 12.72 5.24 -39.29
C SER A 168 13.21 4.81 -37.91
N LEU A 169 12.45 5.10 -36.84
CA LEU A 169 12.81 4.71 -35.48
C LEU A 169 12.21 3.33 -35.14
N THR A 170 13.06 2.44 -34.62
CA THR A 170 12.64 1.11 -34.15
C THR A 170 11.89 1.18 -32.83
N GLU A 171 12.15 2.20 -32.01
CA GLU A 171 11.46 2.49 -30.75
C GLU A 171 11.26 4.00 -30.59
N GLN A 172 10.07 4.41 -30.15
CA GLN A 172 9.75 5.78 -29.80
C GLN A 172 9.13 5.81 -28.41
N HIS A 173 9.71 6.60 -27.50
CA HIS A 173 9.16 6.81 -26.17
C HIS A 173 8.51 8.20 -26.11
N GLY A 174 7.24 8.25 -25.70
CA GLY A 174 6.59 9.52 -25.39
C GLY A 174 7.32 10.23 -24.26
N LYS A 175 7.59 11.53 -24.44
CA LYS A 175 8.17 12.34 -23.37
C LYS A 175 7.08 12.65 -22.37
N VAL A 176 7.23 12.13 -21.15
CA VAL A 176 6.31 12.38 -20.06
C VAL A 176 6.94 13.41 -19.12
N THR A 177 6.21 14.51 -18.86
CA THR A 177 6.63 15.56 -17.93
C THR A 177 5.54 15.81 -16.89
N MET A 178 5.90 16.42 -15.77
CA MET A 178 4.91 16.83 -14.76
C MET A 178 4.41 18.24 -15.08
N ASN A 179 3.11 18.47 -14.94
CA ASN A 179 2.53 19.80 -14.94
C ASN A 179 3.11 20.61 -13.78
N GLN A 180 3.86 21.68 -14.10
CA GLN A 180 4.56 22.52 -13.13
C GLN A 180 3.71 23.68 -12.58
N SER A 181 2.40 23.72 -12.87
CA SER A 181 1.54 24.87 -12.53
C SER A 181 1.36 25.10 -11.03
N GLU A 182 1.45 24.03 -10.23
CA GLU A 182 1.34 24.07 -8.77
C GLU A 182 2.64 23.57 -8.14
N LYS A 183 3.13 24.21 -7.08
CA LYS A 183 4.33 23.78 -6.34
C LYS A 183 4.00 22.63 -5.40
N GLY A 184 4.94 21.71 -5.23
CA GLY A 184 4.89 20.71 -4.17
C GLY A 184 4.10 19.45 -4.50
N LEU A 185 3.59 19.29 -5.72
CA LEU A 185 2.92 18.08 -6.17
C LEU A 185 3.96 16.99 -6.51
N LEU A 186 3.66 15.75 -6.15
CA LEU A 186 4.55 14.59 -6.32
C LEU A 186 4.39 13.98 -7.71
N GLY A 187 5.49 13.50 -8.28
CA GLY A 187 5.44 12.57 -9.41
C GLY A 187 5.54 11.11 -8.98
N SER A 188 5.70 10.22 -9.96
CA SER A 188 5.92 8.80 -9.69
C SER A 188 7.23 8.57 -8.94
N ALA A 189 7.17 7.86 -7.82
CA ALA A 189 8.36 7.50 -7.06
C ALA A 189 9.20 6.46 -7.81
N GLU A 190 10.52 6.62 -7.76
CA GLU A 190 11.48 5.60 -8.14
C GLU A 190 12.06 4.94 -6.90
N VAL A 191 11.93 3.63 -6.79
CA VAL A 191 12.50 2.84 -5.69
C VAL A 191 13.76 2.15 -6.19
N LYS A 192 14.89 2.37 -5.52
CA LYS A 192 16.15 1.64 -5.75
C LYS A 192 16.47 0.71 -4.59
N LEU A 193 16.92 -0.48 -4.96
CA LEU A 193 17.43 -1.51 -4.08
C LEU A 193 18.86 -1.16 -3.59
N PRO A 194 19.36 -1.83 -2.53
CA PRO A 194 20.73 -1.61 -2.02
C PRO A 194 21.84 -1.79 -3.06
N ASN A 195 21.60 -2.64 -4.06
CA ASN A 195 22.53 -2.87 -5.18
C ASN A 195 22.51 -1.74 -6.22
N GLY A 196 21.72 -0.69 -6.01
CA GLY A 196 21.57 0.47 -6.90
C GLY A 196 20.60 0.25 -8.07
N LYS A 197 20.10 -0.97 -8.28
CA LYS A 197 19.12 -1.26 -9.33
C LYS A 197 17.74 -0.76 -8.94
N LYS A 198 16.94 -0.40 -9.93
CA LYS A 198 15.52 -0.08 -9.73
C LYS A 198 14.75 -1.33 -9.30
N LEU A 199 13.80 -1.17 -8.38
CA LEU A 199 12.86 -2.23 -8.02
C LEU A 199 12.02 -2.60 -9.26
N GLU A 200 11.96 -3.88 -9.56
CA GLU A 200 11.10 -4.41 -10.61
C GLU A 200 9.85 -5.03 -10.00
N SER A 201 8.68 -4.67 -10.53
CA SER A 201 7.37 -5.20 -10.11
C SER A 201 6.51 -5.46 -11.34
N GLN A 202 5.73 -6.54 -11.33
CA GLN A 202 4.77 -6.76 -12.42
C GLN A 202 3.52 -5.87 -12.28
N MET A 203 3.17 -5.50 -11.05
CA MET A 203 2.05 -4.62 -10.77
C MET A 203 2.48 -3.53 -9.81
N SER A 204 2.11 -2.29 -10.11
CA SER A 204 2.30 -1.16 -9.20
C SER A 204 1.11 -0.23 -9.29
N SER A 205 0.65 0.25 -8.14
CA SER A 205 -0.35 1.31 -8.04
C SER A 205 0.14 2.39 -7.09
N PHE A 206 -0.35 3.60 -7.28
CA PHE A 206 -0.18 4.67 -6.32
C PHE A 206 -1.38 5.60 -6.38
N GLY A 207 -1.72 6.20 -5.25
CA GLY A 207 -2.89 7.08 -5.18
C GLY A 207 -3.11 7.67 -3.81
N ASP A 208 -3.92 8.73 -3.80
CA ASP A 208 -4.34 9.41 -2.60
C ASP A 208 -5.03 8.41 -1.67
N VAL A 209 -4.83 8.59 -0.36
CA VAL A 209 -5.44 7.72 0.63
C VAL A 209 -6.75 8.32 1.10
N GLU A 210 -7.85 7.59 0.89
CA GLU A 210 -9.18 8.04 1.29
C GLU A 210 -9.22 8.37 2.80
N GLY A 211 -9.77 9.53 3.15
CA GLY A 211 -9.85 10.01 4.53
C GLY A 211 -8.52 10.50 5.14
N LYS A 212 -7.40 10.45 4.41
CA LYS A 212 -6.08 10.94 4.85
C LYS A 212 -5.59 12.04 3.92
N LYS A 213 -5.66 13.29 4.41
CA LYS A 213 -5.11 14.44 3.67
C LYS A 213 -3.59 14.33 3.56
N ASN A 214 -3.05 14.85 2.48
CA ASN A 214 -1.61 14.94 2.22
C ASN A 214 -0.87 13.59 2.27
N ALA A 215 -1.56 12.49 2.01
CA ALA A 215 -1.02 11.14 2.06
C ALA A 215 -1.18 10.45 0.71
N ILE A 216 -0.12 9.80 0.25
CA ILE A 216 -0.14 8.92 -0.91
C ILE A 216 0.36 7.53 -0.54
N LEU A 217 -0.34 6.51 -0.99
CA LEU A 217 0.09 5.11 -0.90
C LEU A 217 0.79 4.73 -2.20
N TYR A 218 1.95 4.09 -2.10
CA TYR A 218 2.57 3.35 -3.19
C TYR A 218 2.51 1.86 -2.86
N ASP A 219 2.05 1.04 -3.80
CA ASP A 219 1.91 -0.41 -3.66
C ASP A 219 2.54 -1.10 -4.87
N TYR A 220 3.60 -1.88 -4.63
CA TYR A 220 4.31 -2.67 -5.63
C TYR A 220 4.10 -4.14 -5.31
N ARG A 221 3.61 -4.90 -6.29
CA ARG A 221 3.30 -6.32 -6.15
C ARG A 221 3.98 -7.14 -7.23
N ASN A 222 4.12 -8.43 -6.94
CA ASN A 222 4.80 -9.39 -7.79
C ASN A 222 6.22 -8.89 -8.09
N LEU A 223 6.94 -8.61 -7.00
CA LEU A 223 8.30 -8.11 -7.05
C LEU A 223 9.23 -9.14 -7.71
N ASN A 224 10.01 -8.67 -8.67
CA ASN A 224 11.11 -9.41 -9.26
C ASN A 224 12.42 -8.90 -8.64
N ASN A 225 13.57 -9.46 -9.01
CA ASN A 225 14.91 -8.96 -8.64
C ASN A 225 15.20 -8.74 -7.14
N ILE A 226 14.39 -9.34 -6.24
CA ILE A 226 14.53 -9.26 -4.77
C ILE A 226 15.21 -10.47 -4.10
N GLU A 227 15.54 -11.52 -4.85
CA GLU A 227 16.03 -12.80 -4.26
C GLU A 227 17.35 -12.66 -3.50
N ALA A 228 18.18 -11.69 -3.89
CA ALA A 228 19.45 -11.41 -3.25
C ALA A 228 19.32 -10.46 -2.04
N LEU A 229 18.11 -9.98 -1.74
CA LEU A 229 17.85 -9.15 -0.56
C LEU A 229 17.67 -10.05 0.67
N GLY A 230 18.37 -9.74 1.75
CA GLY A 230 18.13 -10.37 3.04
C GLY A 230 16.81 -9.92 3.65
N ASP A 231 16.58 -10.29 4.91
CA ASP A 231 15.35 -9.91 5.62
C ASP A 231 15.36 -8.44 6.08
N GLU A 232 16.52 -7.79 6.07
CA GLU A 232 16.66 -6.38 6.42
C GLU A 232 17.53 -5.70 5.37
N PHE A 233 17.01 -4.64 4.74
CA PHE A 233 17.76 -3.80 3.81
C PHE A 233 17.28 -2.34 3.81
N GLU A 234 18.06 -1.45 3.21
CA GLU A 234 17.68 -0.03 3.02
C GLU A 234 17.30 0.24 1.56
N LEU A 235 16.10 0.76 1.36
CA LEU A 235 15.63 1.27 0.07
C LEU A 235 16.00 2.73 -0.11
N SER A 236 16.15 3.15 -1.37
CA SER A 236 16.23 4.56 -1.74
C SER A 236 14.99 4.93 -2.54
N ILE A 237 14.12 5.76 -1.97
CA ILE A 237 12.91 6.26 -2.62
C ILE A 237 13.22 7.66 -3.13
N SER A 238 13.12 7.87 -4.43
CA SER A 238 13.34 9.16 -5.08
C SER A 238 12.02 9.67 -5.64
N VAL A 239 11.55 10.80 -5.14
CA VAL A 239 10.29 11.42 -5.55
C VAL A 239 10.57 12.78 -6.20
N PRO A 240 10.23 12.97 -7.49
CA PRO A 240 10.27 14.30 -8.10
C PRO A 240 9.09 15.14 -7.58
N VAL A 241 9.34 16.43 -7.34
CA VAL A 241 8.34 17.36 -6.80
C VAL A 241 8.27 18.61 -7.69
N THR A 242 7.05 19.04 -8.03
CA THR A 242 6.86 20.19 -8.92
C THR A 242 7.43 21.47 -8.32
N GLN A 243 8.04 22.28 -9.18
CA GLN A 243 8.76 23.52 -8.88
C GLN A 243 9.93 23.38 -7.89
N ILE A 244 10.44 22.16 -7.66
CA ILE A 244 11.65 21.90 -6.86
C ILE A 244 12.61 21.03 -7.68
N ALA A 245 13.78 21.59 -8.00
CA ALA A 245 14.75 20.92 -8.86
C ALA A 245 15.48 19.75 -8.18
N GLU A 246 15.67 19.84 -6.86
CA GLU A 246 16.32 18.79 -6.07
C GLU A 246 15.34 17.61 -5.89
N PRO A 247 15.73 16.38 -6.25
CA PRO A 247 14.87 15.21 -6.01
C PRO A 247 14.82 14.92 -4.51
N PHE A 248 13.63 14.56 -4.03
CA PHE A 248 13.45 14.13 -2.65
C PHE A 248 13.89 12.67 -2.54
N VAL A 249 15.09 12.45 -2.02
CA VAL A 249 15.66 11.10 -1.84
C VAL A 249 15.59 10.71 -0.38
N ILE A 250 14.75 9.71 -0.08
CA ILE A 250 14.55 9.19 1.28
C ILE A 250 15.17 7.79 1.35
N LYS A 251 16.05 7.58 2.33
CA LYS A 251 16.57 6.27 2.68
C LYS A 251 15.63 5.60 3.66
N VAL A 252 15.06 4.47 3.29
CA VAL A 252 14.02 3.80 4.07
C VAL A 252 14.53 2.43 4.50
N PRO A 253 14.78 2.22 5.80
CA PRO A 253 15.05 0.88 6.32
C PRO A 253 13.78 0.03 6.21
N VAL A 254 13.91 -1.17 5.66
CA VAL A 254 12.82 -2.11 5.47
C VAL A 254 13.19 -3.42 6.15
N LYS A 255 12.22 -3.96 6.89
CA LYS A 255 12.27 -5.30 7.46
C LYS A 255 11.22 -6.17 6.79
N LYS A 256 11.65 -7.31 6.30
CA LYS A 256 10.80 -8.32 5.71
C LYS A 256 9.99 -9.02 6.80
N VAL A 257 8.69 -9.10 6.56
CA VAL A 257 7.78 -9.98 7.28
C VAL A 257 8.14 -11.41 6.89
N THR A 258 8.50 -12.23 7.87
CA THR A 258 8.83 -13.65 7.67
C THR A 258 7.78 -14.58 8.23
N GLU A 259 6.94 -14.09 9.14
CA GLU A 259 5.89 -14.84 9.80
C GLU A 259 4.65 -14.98 8.93
N GLY A 260 4.00 -16.14 8.96
CA GLY A 260 2.76 -16.38 8.24
C GLY A 260 2.91 -16.43 6.71
N ILE A 261 4.13 -16.59 6.19
CA ILE A 261 4.38 -16.79 4.77
C ILE A 261 4.40 -18.29 4.44
N ILE A 262 3.61 -18.68 3.45
CA ILE A 262 3.59 -20.03 2.90
C ILE A 262 3.76 -19.94 1.40
N LYS A 263 4.69 -20.72 0.84
CA LYS A 263 4.94 -20.81 -0.59
C LYS A 263 4.89 -22.29 -0.98
N LEU A 264 3.94 -22.63 -1.84
CA LEU A 264 3.76 -23.97 -2.36
C LEU A 264 4.00 -23.94 -3.87
N ASP A 265 5.03 -24.66 -4.31
CA ASP A 265 5.18 -25.01 -5.71
C ASP A 265 4.31 -26.26 -5.96
N LEU A 266 3.37 -26.11 -6.88
CA LEU A 266 2.34 -27.08 -7.19
C LEU A 266 2.47 -27.52 -8.64
N ASN A 267 1.78 -28.59 -8.99
CA ASN A 267 1.60 -29.03 -10.36
C ASN A 267 0.31 -29.85 -10.42
N GLN A 268 -0.77 -29.23 -9.93
CA GLN A 268 -2.07 -29.89 -9.81
C GLN A 268 -2.93 -29.51 -11.01
N THR A 269 -3.23 -30.49 -11.86
CA THR A 269 -4.00 -30.30 -13.09
C THR A 269 -5.41 -30.84 -12.92
N LYS A 270 -6.37 -30.10 -13.46
CA LYS A 270 -7.76 -30.53 -13.61
C LYS A 270 -8.21 -30.30 -15.04
N GLU A 271 -8.99 -31.24 -15.57
CA GLU A 271 -9.43 -31.26 -16.96
C GLU A 271 -10.93 -31.55 -17.02
N ALA A 272 -11.62 -30.86 -17.92
CA ALA A 272 -13.01 -31.13 -18.28
C ALA A 272 -13.23 -30.76 -19.75
N GLU A 273 -13.76 -31.71 -20.54
CA GLU A 273 -14.00 -31.55 -21.98
C GLU A 273 -12.74 -31.09 -22.74
N GLU A 274 -12.78 -29.90 -23.34
CA GLU A 274 -11.66 -29.29 -24.08
C GLU A 274 -10.84 -28.31 -23.21
N PHE A 275 -11.16 -28.15 -21.92
CA PHE A 275 -10.46 -27.23 -21.03
C PHE A 275 -9.60 -27.99 -20.02
N SER A 276 -8.40 -27.49 -19.77
CA SER A 276 -7.60 -27.87 -18.61
C SER A 276 -6.96 -26.65 -17.98
N TYR A 277 -6.72 -26.74 -16.66
CA TYR A 277 -5.87 -25.77 -15.98
C TYR A 277 -4.99 -26.45 -14.95
N THR A 278 -3.79 -25.92 -14.79
CA THR A 278 -2.79 -26.41 -13.86
C THR A 278 -2.47 -25.33 -12.85
N ILE A 279 -2.68 -25.61 -11.56
CA ILE A 279 -2.22 -24.75 -10.48
C ILE A 279 -0.72 -25.00 -10.30
N THR A 280 0.08 -23.98 -10.57
CA THR A 280 1.54 -24.04 -10.54
C THR A 280 2.11 -23.49 -9.24
N LYS A 281 1.45 -22.50 -8.64
CA LYS A 281 1.95 -21.91 -7.39
C LYS A 281 0.82 -21.34 -6.53
N LEU A 282 0.95 -21.52 -5.22
CA LEU A 282 0.18 -20.81 -4.21
C LEU A 282 1.15 -20.11 -3.25
N GLU A 283 0.96 -18.81 -3.07
CA GLU A 283 1.70 -18.01 -2.09
C GLU A 283 0.72 -17.31 -1.14
N LEU A 284 0.84 -17.56 0.15
CA LEU A 284 0.05 -16.91 1.19
C LEU A 284 0.98 -16.04 2.02
N THR A 285 0.63 -14.77 2.19
CA THR A 285 1.29 -13.85 3.12
C THR A 285 0.24 -13.20 4.03
N PRO A 286 0.65 -12.54 5.12
CA PRO A 286 -0.29 -11.83 5.98
C PRO A 286 -1.09 -10.72 5.27
N ALA A 287 -0.61 -10.20 4.13
CA ALA A 287 -1.28 -9.12 3.38
C ALA A 287 -1.86 -9.56 2.03
N THR A 288 -1.43 -10.69 1.46
CA THR A 288 -1.87 -11.10 0.11
C THR A 288 -1.91 -12.62 0.00
N SER A 289 -2.96 -13.15 -0.64
CA SER A 289 -2.96 -14.52 -1.15
C SER A 289 -2.81 -14.46 -2.67
N ARG A 290 -1.87 -15.21 -3.25
CA ARG A 290 -1.58 -15.20 -4.69
C ARG A 290 -1.65 -16.61 -5.27
N LEU A 291 -2.42 -16.76 -6.34
CA LEU A 291 -2.57 -18.01 -7.08
C LEU A 291 -2.00 -17.83 -8.49
N GLN A 292 -1.09 -18.71 -8.88
CA GLN A 292 -0.62 -18.83 -10.27
C GLN A 292 -1.10 -20.14 -10.87
N LEU A 293 -1.58 -20.05 -12.10
CA LEU A 293 -2.03 -21.19 -12.88
C LEU A 293 -1.78 -20.97 -14.37
N SER A 294 -1.85 -22.05 -15.14
CA SER A 294 -1.84 -22.03 -16.61
C SER A 294 -3.09 -22.71 -17.14
N GLU A 295 -3.62 -22.22 -18.24
CA GLU A 295 -4.82 -22.74 -18.90
C GLU A 295 -4.47 -23.26 -20.29
N GLU A 296 -5.10 -24.37 -20.69
CA GLU A 296 -4.96 -24.94 -22.02
C GLU A 296 -6.32 -25.32 -22.60
N GLY A 297 -6.36 -25.40 -23.94
CA GLY A 297 -7.54 -25.83 -24.68
C GLY A 297 -8.58 -24.71 -24.86
N LYS A 298 -9.86 -24.99 -24.62
CA LYS A 298 -10.97 -24.04 -24.81
C LYS A 298 -11.83 -23.96 -23.57
N ALA A 299 -11.99 -22.74 -23.03
CA ALA A 299 -12.87 -22.51 -21.89
C ALA A 299 -14.31 -22.95 -22.20
N PRO A 300 -15.03 -23.58 -21.24
CA PRO A 300 -16.39 -24.02 -21.45
C PRO A 300 -17.33 -22.84 -21.77
N THR A 301 -18.26 -23.04 -22.69
CA THR A 301 -19.22 -22.00 -23.08
C THR A 301 -20.59 -22.24 -22.47
N VAL A 302 -21.13 -21.23 -21.78
CA VAL A 302 -22.50 -21.17 -21.28
C VAL A 302 -23.27 -20.12 -22.08
N LYS A 303 -24.37 -20.55 -22.71
CA LYS A 303 -25.31 -19.65 -23.38
C LYS A 303 -26.62 -19.58 -22.58
N GLU A 304 -26.67 -18.63 -21.65
CA GLU A 304 -27.81 -18.45 -20.74
C GLU A 304 -28.95 -17.63 -21.37
N LYS A 305 -28.62 -16.69 -22.26
CA LYS A 305 -29.57 -15.78 -22.90
C LYS A 305 -29.08 -15.36 -24.29
N ASP A 306 -30.00 -15.07 -25.21
CA ASP A 306 -29.63 -14.47 -26.50
C ASP A 306 -28.97 -13.09 -26.31
N GLY A 307 -27.92 -12.84 -27.08
CA GLY A 307 -27.08 -11.63 -26.95
C GLY A 307 -26.00 -11.70 -25.86
N TYR A 308 -25.93 -12.82 -25.11
CA TYR A 308 -24.88 -13.06 -24.12
C TYR A 308 -23.94 -14.16 -24.60
N THR A 309 -22.66 -14.03 -24.21
CA THR A 309 -21.59 -15.01 -24.40
C THR A 309 -20.90 -15.28 -23.06
N THR A 310 -19.95 -16.20 -23.04
CA THR A 310 -19.19 -16.55 -21.83
C THR A 310 -17.94 -15.68 -21.70
N SER A 311 -17.64 -15.28 -20.47
CA SER A 311 -16.38 -14.61 -20.15
C SER A 311 -15.19 -15.56 -20.16
N GLU A 312 -13.99 -15.00 -20.00
CA GLU A 312 -12.81 -15.71 -19.53
C GLU A 312 -13.07 -16.47 -18.22
N MET A 313 -12.22 -17.44 -17.93
CA MET A 313 -12.28 -18.21 -16.69
C MET A 313 -11.77 -17.36 -15.53
N PHE A 314 -12.59 -17.29 -14.48
CA PHE A 314 -12.23 -16.70 -13.19
C PHE A 314 -12.08 -17.79 -12.15
N TYR A 315 -11.42 -17.43 -11.05
CA TYR A 315 -11.15 -18.35 -9.96
C TYR A 315 -11.57 -17.71 -8.64
N GLU A 316 -12.23 -18.51 -7.82
CA GLU A 316 -12.51 -18.22 -6.42
C GLU A 316 -11.71 -19.18 -5.56
N ILE A 317 -11.11 -18.68 -4.48
CA ILE A 317 -10.45 -19.51 -3.47
C ILE A 317 -11.33 -19.57 -2.23
N VAL A 318 -11.51 -20.77 -1.67
CA VAL A 318 -12.39 -21.01 -0.53
C VAL A 318 -11.64 -21.79 0.56
N ASP A 319 -11.66 -21.32 1.80
CA ASP A 319 -11.09 -22.05 2.93
C ASP A 319 -12.02 -23.15 3.48
N GLU A 320 -11.54 -23.94 4.45
CA GLU A 320 -12.33 -24.99 5.10
C GLU A 320 -13.55 -24.48 5.88
N LEU A 321 -13.62 -23.19 6.17
CA LEU A 321 -14.74 -22.55 6.87
C LEU A 321 -15.80 -22.03 5.89
N GLY A 322 -15.53 -22.11 4.58
CA GLY A 322 -16.41 -21.60 3.52
C GLY A 322 -16.22 -20.12 3.21
N ASN A 323 -15.16 -19.47 3.72
CA ASN A 323 -14.86 -18.10 3.34
C ASN A 323 -14.32 -18.09 1.91
N ALA A 324 -15.03 -17.40 1.03
CA ALA A 324 -14.76 -17.38 -0.40
C ALA A 324 -14.24 -16.01 -0.85
N PHE A 325 -13.18 -16.02 -1.65
CA PHE A 325 -12.55 -14.82 -2.19
C PHE A 325 -12.40 -14.95 -3.70
N SER A 326 -13.01 -14.03 -4.45
CA SER A 326 -12.80 -13.93 -5.89
C SER A 326 -11.69 -12.94 -6.20
N SER A 327 -10.86 -13.23 -7.21
CA SER A 327 -9.91 -12.24 -7.73
C SER A 327 -10.67 -11.15 -8.47
N GLY A 328 -10.40 -9.89 -8.16
CA GLY A 328 -10.98 -8.76 -8.88
C GLY A 328 -10.45 -8.63 -10.31
N GLY A 329 -11.30 -8.15 -11.21
CA GLY A 329 -10.96 -7.70 -12.56
C GLY A 329 -11.83 -6.51 -12.94
N SER A 330 -11.28 -5.52 -13.65
CA SER A 330 -12.03 -4.33 -14.07
C SER A 330 -12.97 -4.59 -15.25
N PHE A 331 -12.70 -5.67 -16.02
CA PHE A 331 -13.43 -6.02 -17.23
C PHE A 331 -13.63 -7.53 -17.30
N ASN A 332 -14.75 -7.98 -17.87
CA ASN A 332 -14.99 -9.38 -18.16
C ASN A 332 -14.66 -9.63 -19.64
N LEU A 333 -13.48 -10.15 -19.93
CA LEU A 333 -13.13 -10.45 -21.32
C LEU A 333 -13.90 -11.67 -21.82
N PRO A 334 -14.10 -11.84 -23.13
CA PRO A 334 -14.66 -13.07 -23.69
C PRO A 334 -13.82 -14.31 -23.36
N ALA A 335 -14.40 -15.50 -23.49
CA ALA A 335 -13.78 -16.81 -23.24
C ALA A 335 -12.45 -17.03 -23.98
N ILE A 336 -11.36 -16.57 -23.37
CA ILE A 336 -9.97 -16.71 -23.79
C ILE A 336 -9.26 -17.53 -22.72
N VAL A 337 -8.31 -18.37 -23.14
CA VAL A 337 -7.44 -19.13 -22.25
C VAL A 337 -6.07 -18.45 -22.17
N TYR A 338 -5.46 -18.43 -20.98
CA TYR A 338 -4.17 -17.80 -20.78
C TYR A 338 -3.08 -18.82 -20.40
N PRO A 339 -1.90 -18.76 -21.06
CA PRO A 339 -0.78 -19.62 -20.70
C PRO A 339 -0.21 -19.31 -19.31
N LEU A 340 -0.52 -18.12 -18.77
CA LEU A 340 -0.21 -17.73 -17.42
C LEU A 340 -1.33 -16.84 -16.89
N VAL A 341 -1.94 -17.27 -15.79
CA VAL A 341 -2.89 -16.52 -14.98
C VAL A 341 -2.24 -16.32 -13.61
N ASP A 342 -2.16 -15.07 -13.19
CA ASP A 342 -1.53 -14.68 -11.93
C ASP A 342 -2.47 -13.71 -11.20
N LYS A 343 -3.04 -14.17 -10.09
CA LYS A 343 -4.14 -13.48 -9.41
C LYS A 343 -3.85 -13.29 -7.93
N ASP A 344 -4.02 -12.04 -7.49
CA ASP A 344 -4.05 -11.67 -6.08
C ASP A 344 -5.48 -11.77 -5.53
N PHE A 345 -5.55 -12.18 -4.28
CA PHE A 345 -6.74 -12.27 -3.44
C PHE A 345 -6.42 -11.63 -2.09
N ILE A 346 -7.46 -11.31 -1.34
CA ILE A 346 -7.29 -10.84 0.04
C ILE A 346 -6.69 -11.95 0.91
N PRO A 347 -5.93 -11.60 1.97
CA PRO A 347 -5.33 -12.60 2.83
C PRO A 347 -6.41 -13.31 3.66
N PHE A 348 -6.14 -14.57 4.00
CA PHE A 348 -6.95 -15.29 4.97
C PHE A 348 -6.69 -14.72 6.37
N ALA A 349 -7.75 -14.60 7.19
CA ALA A 349 -7.61 -14.11 8.56
C ALA A 349 -6.68 -14.99 9.40
N GLN A 350 -6.77 -16.30 9.18
CA GLN A 350 -5.90 -17.35 9.73
C GLN A 350 -5.41 -18.24 8.59
N THR A 351 -4.24 -18.86 8.77
CA THR A 351 -3.73 -19.83 7.80
C THR A 351 -4.73 -20.98 7.62
N PRO A 352 -5.30 -21.15 6.41
CA PRO A 352 -6.25 -22.24 6.16
C PRO A 352 -5.51 -23.57 6.11
N LYS A 353 -6.18 -24.66 6.49
CA LYS A 353 -5.64 -26.02 6.33
C LYS A 353 -5.75 -26.48 4.88
N THR A 354 -6.82 -26.08 4.22
CA THR A 354 -7.13 -26.45 2.84
C THR A 354 -7.68 -25.25 2.11
N ILE A 355 -7.32 -25.12 0.84
CA ILE A 355 -7.92 -24.12 -0.05
C ILE A 355 -8.52 -24.86 -1.24
N THR A 356 -9.81 -24.68 -1.47
CA THR A 356 -10.48 -25.16 -2.67
C THR A 356 -10.50 -24.04 -3.70
N VAL A 357 -9.94 -24.32 -4.89
CA VAL A 357 -10.00 -23.44 -6.06
C VAL A 357 -11.22 -23.81 -6.88
N LYS A 358 -12.10 -22.83 -7.10
CA LYS A 358 -13.38 -22.98 -7.79
C LYS A 358 -13.39 -22.13 -9.06
N PRO A 359 -13.24 -22.74 -10.24
CA PRO A 359 -13.36 -22.04 -11.51
C PRO A 359 -14.80 -21.63 -11.78
N PHE A 360 -14.99 -20.44 -12.34
CA PHE A 360 -16.29 -19.94 -12.76
C PHE A 360 -16.19 -18.95 -13.91
N THR A 361 -17.28 -18.76 -14.64
CA THR A 361 -17.41 -17.73 -15.68
C THR A 361 -18.62 -16.84 -15.40
N TYR A 362 -18.71 -15.72 -16.12
CA TYR A 362 -19.90 -14.88 -16.20
C TYR A 362 -20.55 -15.01 -17.58
N SER A 363 -21.87 -14.87 -17.64
CA SER A 363 -22.58 -14.53 -18.88
C SER A 363 -22.40 -13.03 -19.14
N ILE A 364 -21.83 -12.63 -20.28
CA ILE A 364 -21.51 -11.23 -20.63
C ILE A 364 -22.17 -10.79 -21.94
N ASP A 365 -22.58 -9.53 -22.03
CA ASP A 365 -23.13 -8.93 -23.25
C ASP A 365 -22.02 -8.46 -24.23
N GLU A 366 -22.42 -7.89 -25.38
CA GLU A 366 -21.51 -7.34 -26.39
C GLU A 366 -20.60 -6.20 -25.87
N ASN A 367 -20.96 -5.59 -24.74
CA ASN A 367 -20.20 -4.53 -24.07
C ASN A 367 -19.40 -5.07 -22.87
N HIS A 368 -19.23 -6.39 -22.76
CA HIS A 368 -18.52 -7.07 -21.68
C HIS A 368 -19.14 -6.87 -20.28
N LYS A 369 -20.41 -6.48 -20.22
CA LYS A 369 -21.14 -6.36 -18.96
C LYS A 369 -21.74 -7.71 -18.59
N ALA A 370 -21.44 -8.15 -17.38
CA ALA A 370 -22.01 -9.38 -16.85
C ALA A 370 -23.53 -9.24 -16.65
N LEU A 371 -24.26 -10.31 -16.96
CA LEU A 371 -25.65 -10.51 -16.59
C LEU A 371 -25.77 -10.38 -15.06
N ARG A 372 -26.84 -9.73 -14.62
CA ARG A 372 -27.11 -9.54 -13.19
C ARG A 372 -28.41 -10.22 -12.78
N ASP A 373 -28.41 -10.75 -11.55
CA ASP A 373 -29.58 -11.33 -10.89
C ASP A 373 -30.54 -10.23 -10.36
N GLU A 374 -31.62 -10.65 -9.70
CA GLU A 374 -32.64 -9.75 -9.15
C GLU A 374 -32.09 -8.81 -8.07
N GLU A 375 -31.04 -9.24 -7.37
CA GLU A 375 -30.30 -8.47 -6.38
C GLU A 375 -29.19 -7.58 -6.98
N GLY A 376 -29.01 -7.62 -8.30
CA GLY A 376 -28.02 -6.85 -9.02
C GLY A 376 -26.60 -7.39 -8.91
N LYS A 377 -26.38 -8.62 -8.43
CA LYS A 377 -25.07 -9.29 -8.44
C LYS A 377 -24.82 -9.95 -9.77
N GLN A 378 -23.56 -10.11 -10.15
CA GLN A 378 -23.20 -10.78 -11.40
C GLN A 378 -23.49 -12.28 -11.30
N VAL A 379 -24.13 -12.83 -12.32
CA VAL A 379 -24.48 -14.25 -12.40
C VAL A 379 -23.22 -15.06 -12.69
N LYS A 380 -22.80 -15.88 -11.71
CA LYS A 380 -21.64 -16.79 -11.81
C LYS A 380 -22.06 -18.19 -12.24
N HIS A 381 -21.34 -18.77 -13.19
CA HIS A 381 -21.44 -20.18 -13.56
C HIS A 381 -20.22 -20.94 -13.06
N TYR A 382 -20.38 -21.72 -11.99
CA TYR A 382 -19.31 -22.58 -11.47
C TYR A 382 -19.19 -23.86 -12.28
N TYR A 383 -17.99 -24.43 -12.29
CA TYR A 383 -17.67 -25.72 -12.90
C TYR A 383 -17.17 -26.70 -11.82
N PRO A 384 -18.09 -27.39 -11.10
CA PRO A 384 -17.73 -28.28 -9.99
C PRO A 384 -16.77 -29.42 -10.37
N GLU A 385 -16.86 -29.91 -11.60
CA GLU A 385 -15.98 -30.94 -12.15
C GLU A 385 -14.52 -30.46 -12.28
N LEU A 386 -14.31 -29.14 -12.37
CA LEU A 386 -13.01 -28.49 -12.44
C LEU A 386 -12.49 -28.02 -11.07
N GLU A 387 -13.21 -28.25 -9.97
CA GLU A 387 -12.73 -27.89 -8.63
C GLU A 387 -11.52 -28.74 -8.21
N GLN A 388 -10.55 -28.11 -7.56
CA GLN A 388 -9.40 -28.77 -6.95
C GLN A 388 -9.09 -28.19 -5.57
N THR A 389 -8.69 -29.07 -4.64
CA THR A 389 -8.36 -28.72 -3.27
C THR A 389 -6.86 -28.85 -3.03
N ILE A 390 -6.24 -27.74 -2.64
CA ILE A 390 -4.85 -27.65 -2.22
C ILE A 390 -4.77 -27.94 -0.72
N GLN A 391 -3.86 -28.84 -0.34
CA GLN A 391 -3.48 -29.04 1.05
C GLN A 391 -2.39 -28.02 1.40
N VAL A 392 -2.61 -27.24 2.46
CA VAL A 392 -1.70 -26.17 2.90
C VAL A 392 -0.70 -26.68 3.96
N GLU A 393 -0.80 -27.95 4.36
CA GLU A 393 -0.11 -28.63 5.48
C GLU A 393 1.04 -27.84 6.15
N GLN A 394 0.85 -27.52 7.43
CA GLN A 394 1.95 -27.37 8.38
C GLN A 394 2.42 -28.77 8.78
N LYS A 395 3.61 -29.18 8.37
CA LYS A 395 4.35 -30.26 9.03
C LYS A 395 5.44 -29.70 9.92
#